data_AF-A0A6L6CSW6-F1
#
_entry.id   AF-A0A6L6CSW6-F1
#
_cell.length_a   1.000
_cell.length_b   1.000
_cell.length_c   1.000
_cell.angle_alpha   90.00
_cell.angle_beta   90.00
_cell.angle_gamma   90.00
#
_symmetry.space_group_name_H-M   'P 1'
#
loop_
_entity.id
_entity.type
_entity.pdbx_description
1 polymer ?
#
loop_
_entity_poly.entity_id
_entity_poly.type
_entity_poly.pdbx_seq_one_letter_code
_entity_poly.pdbx_strand_id
1 'polypeptide(L)'
;MPLHPQAQAIADLYAAVRKTPFENLSPIEARAVYNASQTASDEPVHEISEVDAGGVPCRLYRPSASKNLGLMVFFHGGGWVIGDLNSHDGVCRSLANKSGHAILSVDYRLAPEHKF
;
A
#
# COMPACT_ATOMS: atom_id res chain seq x y z
N MET A 1 -13.47 -27.35 6.51
CA MET A 1 -14.37 -26.19 6.35
C MET A 1 -14.01 -25.54 5.02
N PRO A 2 -14.93 -25.45 4.04
CA PRO A 2 -14.62 -24.89 2.73
C PRO A 2 -14.36 -23.38 2.80
N LEU A 3 -13.58 -22.85 1.85
CA LEU A 3 -13.39 -21.40 1.70
C LEU A 3 -14.71 -20.73 1.28
N HIS A 4 -14.89 -19.47 1.70
CA HIS A 4 -15.98 -18.64 1.19
C HIS A 4 -15.83 -18.42 -0.33
N PRO A 5 -16.91 -18.38 -1.13
CA PRO A 5 -16.82 -18.28 -2.59
C PRO A 5 -15.95 -17.13 -3.12
N GLN A 6 -16.02 -15.96 -2.47
CA GLN A 6 -15.17 -14.82 -2.85
C GLN A 6 -13.68 -15.06 -2.57
N ALA A 7 -13.34 -15.73 -1.46
CA ALA A 7 -11.96 -16.08 -1.15
C ALA A 7 -11.44 -17.14 -2.11
N GLN A 8 -12.28 -18.11 -2.51
CA GLN A 8 -11.94 -19.10 -3.52
C GLN A 8 -11.65 -18.44 -4.87
N ALA A 9 -12.50 -17.51 -5.33
CA ALA A 9 -12.29 -16.81 -6.60
C ALA A 9 -10.96 -16.01 -6.63
N ILE A 10 -10.58 -15.38 -5.51
CA ILE A 10 -9.30 -14.68 -5.39
C ILE A 10 -8.13 -15.68 -5.41
N ALA A 11 -8.26 -16.82 -4.71
CA ALA A 11 -7.23 -17.86 -4.73
C ALA A 11 -7.00 -18.43 -6.13
N ASP A 12 -8.10 -18.72 -6.86
CA ASP A 12 -8.05 -19.21 -8.25
C ASP A 12 -7.42 -18.18 -9.18
N LEU A 13 -7.77 -16.90 -9.03
CA LEU A 13 -7.13 -15.80 -9.76
C LEU A 13 -5.63 -15.76 -9.50
N TYR A 14 -5.20 -15.79 -8.24
CA TYR A 14 -3.78 -15.77 -7.90
C TYR A 14 -3.03 -16.98 -8.45
N ALA A 15 -3.63 -18.18 -8.38
CA ALA A 15 -3.04 -19.38 -8.97
C ALA A 15 -2.87 -19.26 -10.49
N ALA A 16 -3.78 -18.56 -11.18
CA ALA A 16 -3.70 -18.35 -12.63
C ALA A 16 -2.65 -17.30 -13.04
N VAL A 17 -2.48 -16.23 -12.25
CA VAL A 17 -1.67 -15.05 -12.64
C VAL A 17 -0.29 -14.98 -11.99
N ARG A 18 -0.09 -15.49 -10.78
CA ARG A 18 1.21 -15.46 -10.08
C ARG A 18 2.03 -16.70 -10.39
N LYS A 19 2.55 -16.77 -11.61
CA LYS A 19 3.32 -17.94 -12.09
C LYS A 19 4.74 -18.02 -11.53
N THR A 20 5.35 -16.87 -11.21
CA THR A 20 6.70 -16.82 -10.65
C THR A 20 6.64 -16.26 -9.22
N PRO A 21 7.07 -17.03 -8.21
CA PRO A 21 7.22 -16.54 -6.85
C PRO A 21 8.23 -15.39 -6.76
N PHE A 22 7.99 -14.42 -5.88
CA PHE A 22 8.85 -13.22 -5.77
C PHE A 22 10.28 -13.55 -5.34
N GLU A 23 10.48 -14.60 -4.55
CA GLU A 23 11.79 -15.09 -4.10
C GLU A 23 12.69 -15.59 -5.24
N ASN A 24 12.11 -15.86 -6.41
CA ASN A 24 12.84 -16.27 -7.61
C ASN A 24 13.13 -15.09 -8.57
N LEU A 25 12.73 -13.87 -8.20
CA LEU A 25 12.97 -12.65 -8.96
C LEU A 25 14.06 -11.81 -8.28
N SER A 26 14.78 -11.00 -9.06
CA SER A 26 15.59 -9.93 -8.47
C SER A 26 14.69 -8.90 -7.78
N PRO A 27 15.19 -8.12 -6.80
CA PRO A 27 14.42 -7.06 -6.14
C PRO A 27 13.78 -6.07 -7.12
N ILE A 28 14.51 -5.69 -8.18
CA ILE A 28 14.03 -4.74 -9.20
C ILE A 28 12.85 -5.34 -9.98
N GLU A 29 12.96 -6.60 -10.41
CA GLU A 29 11.89 -7.29 -11.12
C GLU A 29 10.67 -7.51 -10.22
N ALA A 30 10.88 -7.92 -8.97
CA ALA A 30 9.80 -8.11 -8.00
C ALA A 30 9.02 -6.81 -7.75
N ARG A 31 9.71 -5.66 -7.62
CA ARG A 31 9.09 -4.33 -7.51
C ARG A 31 8.26 -4.00 -8.74
N ALA A 32 8.81 -4.18 -9.94
CA ALA A 32 8.11 -3.89 -11.19
C ALA A 32 6.84 -4.75 -11.34
N VAL A 33 6.94 -6.06 -11.09
CA VAL A 33 5.80 -6.99 -11.16
C VAL A 33 4.76 -6.63 -10.11
N TYR A 34 5.17 -6.37 -8.87
CA TYR A 34 4.24 -6.00 -7.80
C TYR A 34 3.48 -4.72 -8.17
N ASN A 35 4.19 -3.65 -8.52
CA ASN A 35 3.58 -2.36 -8.85
C ASN A 35 2.65 -2.43 -10.07
N ALA A 36 3.03 -3.20 -11.10
CA ALA A 36 2.17 -3.41 -12.28
C ALA A 36 0.91 -4.24 -11.98
N SER A 37 0.92 -5.02 -10.89
CA SER A 37 -0.23 -5.83 -10.46
C SER A 37 -1.24 -5.07 -9.59
N GLN A 38 -0.88 -3.86 -9.15
CA GLN A 38 -1.76 -3.06 -8.28
C GLN A 38 -2.82 -2.34 -9.11
N THR A 39 -4.06 -2.44 -8.66
CA THR A 39 -5.17 -1.67 -9.20
C THR A 39 -5.26 -0.34 -8.47
N ALA A 40 -5.25 0.77 -9.20
CA ALA A 40 -5.49 2.09 -8.62
C ALA A 40 -6.88 2.13 -7.97
N SER A 41 -6.96 2.72 -6.77
CA SER A 41 -8.22 2.91 -6.07
C SER A 41 -8.92 4.17 -6.56
N ASP A 42 -10.21 4.06 -6.79
CA ASP A 42 -11.13 5.17 -7.08
C ASP A 42 -11.84 5.69 -5.82
N GLU A 43 -11.49 5.18 -4.62
CA GLU A 43 -12.13 5.58 -3.38
C GLU A 43 -11.85 7.07 -3.10
N PRO A 44 -12.88 7.92 -3.03
CA PRO A 44 -12.68 9.35 -2.81
C PRO A 44 -12.17 9.59 -1.38
N VAL A 45 -11.21 10.49 -1.24
CA VAL A 45 -10.74 11.01 0.04
C VAL A 45 -10.80 12.53 -0.05
N HIS A 46 -11.17 13.20 1.04
CA HIS A 46 -11.37 14.65 1.03
C HIS A 46 -10.14 15.41 0.54
N GLU A 47 -8.95 15.01 0.99
CA GLU A 47 -7.70 15.62 0.57
C GLU A 47 -6.57 14.60 0.62
N ILE A 48 -5.71 14.62 -0.39
CA ILE A 48 -4.46 13.85 -0.46
C ILE A 48 -3.34 14.82 -0.80
N SER A 49 -2.25 14.77 -0.04
CA SER A 49 -1.08 15.62 -0.25
C SER A 49 0.20 14.85 -0.03
N GLU A 50 1.24 15.19 -0.78
CA GLU A 50 2.59 14.69 -0.55
C GLU A 50 3.27 15.54 0.54
N VAL A 51 3.98 14.88 1.44
CA VAL A 51 4.61 15.48 2.62
C VAL A 51 6.05 14.99 2.74
N ASP A 52 6.99 15.89 2.97
CA ASP A 52 8.35 15.52 3.38
C ASP A 52 8.43 15.48 4.90
N ALA A 53 8.80 14.32 5.46
CA ALA A 53 8.95 14.12 6.89
C ALA A 53 10.44 14.06 7.29
N GLY A 54 11.20 15.11 6.93
CA GLY A 54 12.63 15.19 7.22
C GLY A 54 13.47 14.37 6.23
N GLY A 55 13.17 14.50 4.94
CA GLY A 55 13.83 13.76 3.86
C GLY A 55 13.21 12.39 3.56
N VAL A 56 12.12 12.02 4.25
CA VAL A 56 11.36 10.80 3.97
C VAL A 56 10.06 11.18 3.27
N PRO A 57 9.85 10.79 2.00
CA PRO A 57 8.61 11.02 1.29
C PRO A 57 7.44 10.32 1.99
N CYS A 58 6.35 11.04 2.14
CA CYS A 58 5.12 10.53 2.72
C CYS A 58 3.92 11.03 1.93
N ARG A 59 2.80 10.32 2.03
CA ARG A 59 1.51 10.78 1.53
C ARG A 59 0.51 10.89 2.67
N LEU A 60 -0.07 12.07 2.85
CA LEU A 60 -1.08 12.36 3.85
C LEU A 60 -2.48 12.30 3.23
N TYR A 61 -3.31 11.44 3.80
CA TYR A 61 -4.72 11.28 3.47
C TYR A 61 -5.57 11.88 4.59
N ARG A 62 -6.43 12.84 4.25
CA ARG A 62 -7.37 13.45 5.19
C ARG A 62 -8.79 13.10 4.76
N PRO A 63 -9.60 12.45 5.63
CA PRO A 63 -10.97 12.05 5.27
C PRO A 63 -11.98 13.21 5.36
N SER A 64 -11.62 14.34 5.97
CA SER A 64 -12.49 15.52 6.06
C SER A 64 -11.72 16.83 6.29
N ALA A 65 -12.42 17.96 6.20
CA ALA A 65 -11.89 19.28 6.51
C ALA A 65 -11.69 19.54 8.01
N SER A 66 -12.01 18.58 8.89
CA SER A 66 -11.85 18.75 10.33
C SER A 66 -10.40 19.06 10.71
N LYS A 67 -10.23 19.99 11.66
CA LYS A 67 -8.93 20.35 12.23
C LYS A 67 -8.51 19.43 13.38
N ASN A 68 -9.47 18.72 13.99
CA ASN A 68 -9.25 17.83 15.14
C ASN A 68 -9.31 16.36 14.71
N LEU A 69 -8.49 15.97 13.75
CA LEU A 69 -8.34 14.58 13.34
C LEU A 69 -7.21 13.94 14.15
N GLY A 70 -7.42 12.73 14.64
CA GLY A 70 -6.28 11.90 15.04
C GLY A 70 -5.46 11.49 13.83
N LEU A 71 -4.20 11.09 14.05
CA LEU A 71 -3.26 10.71 13.01
C LEU A 71 -2.81 9.26 13.19
N MET A 72 -2.89 8.47 12.13
CA MET A 72 -2.27 7.14 12.03
C MET A 72 -1.08 7.23 11.08
N VAL A 73 0.10 6.85 11.56
CA VAL A 73 1.29 6.67 10.70
C VAL A 73 1.28 5.24 10.17
N PHE A 74 1.30 5.10 8.85
CA PHE A 74 1.16 3.83 8.16
C PHE A 74 2.47 3.47 7.44
N PHE A 75 2.92 2.24 7.64
CA PHE A 75 4.07 1.66 6.94
C PHE A 75 3.55 0.55 6.04
N HIS A 76 3.77 0.68 4.73
CA HIS A 76 3.31 -0.29 3.76
C HIS A 76 3.96 -1.66 3.93
N GLY A 77 3.25 -2.71 3.54
CA GLY A 77 3.79 -4.06 3.47
C GLY A 77 4.70 -4.25 2.26
N GLY A 78 5.28 -5.45 2.14
CA GLY A 78 6.16 -5.81 1.02
C GLY A 78 7.50 -6.42 1.43
N GLY A 79 7.58 -7.02 2.63
CA GLY A 79 8.76 -7.75 3.08
C GLY A 79 10.04 -6.91 3.10
N TRP A 80 9.91 -5.60 3.31
CA TRP A 80 10.99 -4.60 3.28
C TRP A 80 11.70 -4.45 1.92
N VAL A 81 11.22 -5.08 0.85
CA VAL A 81 11.88 -5.11 -0.47
C VAL A 81 11.00 -4.52 -1.56
N ILE A 82 9.68 -4.71 -1.48
CA ILE A 82 8.70 -4.24 -2.47
C ILE A 82 7.66 -3.32 -1.82
N GLY A 83 6.83 -2.71 -2.66
CA GLY A 83 5.81 -1.76 -2.25
C GLY A 83 6.33 -0.33 -2.21
N ASP A 84 5.38 0.59 -2.27
CA ASP A 84 5.54 2.04 -2.27
C ASP A 84 4.19 2.71 -1.93
N LEU A 85 4.16 4.05 -1.93
CA LEU A 85 2.94 4.84 -1.69
C LEU A 85 1.78 4.49 -2.62
N ASN A 86 2.04 4.12 -3.89
CA ASN A 86 1.00 3.82 -4.86
C ASN A 86 0.40 2.43 -4.64
N SER A 87 1.25 1.46 -4.30
CA SER A 87 0.82 0.08 -4.08
C SER A 87 -0.17 -0.09 -2.93
N HIS A 88 -0.11 0.79 -1.92
CA HIS A 88 -0.98 0.76 -0.75
C HIS A 88 -1.95 1.95 -0.69
N ASP A 89 -2.08 2.70 -1.79
CA ASP A 89 -2.92 3.89 -1.87
C ASP A 89 -4.38 3.59 -1.51
N GLY A 90 -4.96 2.53 -2.12
CA GLY A 90 -6.33 2.11 -1.82
C GLY A 90 -6.55 1.70 -0.36
N VAL A 91 -5.56 1.04 0.26
CA VAL A 91 -5.64 0.68 1.69
C VAL A 91 -5.66 1.93 2.56
N CYS A 92 -4.80 2.91 2.27
CA CYS A 92 -4.75 4.17 3.02
C CYS A 92 -6.03 4.99 2.87
N ARG A 93 -6.61 5.05 1.65
CA ARG A 93 -7.91 5.70 1.41
C ARG A 93 -9.01 5.06 2.25
N SER A 94 -9.11 3.74 2.19
CA SER A 94 -10.15 2.99 2.92
C SER A 94 -9.98 3.14 4.43
N LEU A 95 -8.75 3.11 4.94
CA LEU A 95 -8.47 3.33 6.36
C LEU A 95 -8.83 4.75 6.78
N ALA A 96 -8.47 5.78 6.01
CA ALA A 96 -8.81 7.17 6.30
C ALA A 96 -10.33 7.34 6.44
N ASN A 97 -11.08 6.90 5.43
CA ASN A 97 -12.53 7.06 5.38
C ASN A 97 -13.25 6.26 6.48
N LYS A 98 -12.84 5.01 6.71
CA LYS A 98 -13.51 4.14 7.70
C LYS A 98 -13.17 4.49 9.14
N SER A 99 -11.93 4.95 9.40
CA SER A 99 -11.50 5.31 10.75
C SER A 99 -11.85 6.75 11.13
N GLY A 100 -12.07 7.63 10.15
CA GLY A 100 -12.21 9.06 10.39
C GLY A 100 -10.91 9.75 10.84
N HIS A 101 -9.77 9.06 10.78
CA HIS A 101 -8.45 9.60 11.12
C HIS A 101 -7.69 10.00 9.85
N ALA A 102 -6.78 10.95 9.98
CA ALA A 102 -5.79 11.20 8.93
C ALA A 102 -4.79 10.02 8.89
N ILE A 103 -4.32 9.65 7.69
CA ILE A 103 -3.33 8.60 7.48
C ILE A 103 -2.08 9.23 6.87
N LEU A 104 -0.92 9.07 7.49
CA LEU A 104 0.37 9.44 6.90
C LEU A 104 1.08 8.15 6.47
N SER A 105 1.03 7.84 5.18
CA SER A 105 1.74 6.70 4.59
C SER A 105 3.20 7.08 4.34
N VAL A 106 4.13 6.24 4.79
CA VAL A 106 5.57 6.51 4.75
C VAL A 106 6.23 5.69 3.65
N ASP A 107 6.94 6.36 2.72
CA ASP A 107 7.76 5.72 1.68
C ASP A 107 9.16 5.42 2.24
N TYR A 108 9.22 4.45 3.14
CA TYR A 108 10.46 4.12 3.82
C TYR A 108 11.47 3.46 2.86
N ARG A 109 12.75 3.62 3.18
CA ARG A 109 13.85 3.02 2.40
C ARG A 109 13.75 1.50 2.38
N LEU A 110 13.98 0.90 1.22
CA LEU A 110 13.87 -0.55 1.02
C LEU A 110 15.23 -1.26 1.01
N ALA A 111 15.20 -2.52 1.41
CA ALA A 111 16.29 -3.46 1.21
C ALA A 111 16.30 -3.98 -0.24
N PRO A 112 17.46 -4.45 -0.75
CA PRO A 112 18.75 -4.55 -0.07
C PRO A 112 19.60 -3.26 -0.08
N GLU A 113 19.17 -2.21 -0.77
CA GLU A 113 19.93 -0.96 -0.96
C GLU A 113 20.18 -0.24 0.37
N HIS A 114 19.21 -0.27 1.27
CA HIS A 114 19.31 0.31 2.59
C HIS A 114 19.15 -0.78 3.65
N LYS A 115 20.29 -1.23 4.18
CA LYS A 115 20.31 -2.16 5.32
C LYS A 115 20.20 -1.37 6.62
N PHE A 116 19.22 -1.72 7.44
CA PHE A 116 18.97 -1.25 8.81
C PHE A 116 18.97 0.28 8.99
#